data_AF-A0A441XBB2-F1
#
_entry.id   AF-A0A441XBB2-F1
#
_cell.length_a   1.000
_cell.length_b   1.000
_cell.length_c   1.000
_cell.angle_alpha   90.00
_cell.angle_beta   90.00
_cell.angle_gamma   90.00
#
_symmetry.space_group_name_H-M   'P 1'
#
loop_
_entity.id
_entity.type
_entity.pdbx_description
1 polymer ?
#
loop_
_entity_poly.entity_id
_entity_poly.type
_entity_poly.pdbx_seq_one_letter_code
_entity_poly.pdbx_strand_id
1 'polypeptide(L)'
;MRLKIIGSAAGGGFPQWNCNYRLSRAARTGMAGVHSRTQSSIAASADGAGWVLFNSSPDIRQQIAQTPELQPAQDAPLRSTPIRAVVLTNADVDHVAGLLSLRERQPFAIYATTQVLATLEANSIFNVLDPALVPRRILPPAEELAICDADGHDTGVTVESFPVPGKIALYLEERSRPEANFSSDAGDTIGVRITGAGSRGSVFYIPGCARIDATLRTRLADAACVLFDGTVYTDDEMIAAGVGQKTGARMGHLAMSGDAGSIAALADVRIGRRVFVHINNTNPVLDENSAELAAVEAAGWEVARDGMEMEF
;
A
#
# COMPACT_ATOMS: atom_id res chain seq x y z
N MET A 1 -15.09 -7.80 -8.74
CA MET A 1 -13.84 -7.79 -7.96
C MET A 1 -14.07 -7.07 -6.65
N ARG A 2 -13.79 -7.73 -5.53
CA ARG A 2 -13.81 -7.12 -4.19
C ARG A 2 -12.43 -6.62 -3.83
N LEU A 3 -12.36 -5.49 -3.15
CA LEU A 3 -11.12 -4.90 -2.67
C LEU A 3 -11.32 -4.35 -1.27
N LYS A 4 -10.41 -4.70 -0.36
CA LYS A 4 -10.48 -4.36 1.06
C LYS A 4 -9.19 -3.72 1.51
N ILE A 5 -9.29 -2.58 2.18
CA ILE A 5 -8.16 -1.92 2.83
C ILE A 5 -7.97 -2.58 4.19
N ILE A 6 -6.89 -3.35 4.34
CA ILE A 6 -6.61 -4.05 5.59
C ILE A 6 -5.63 -3.27 6.48
N GLY A 7 -4.93 -2.28 5.91
CA GLY A 7 -4.21 -1.24 6.63
C GLY A 7 -4.09 0.03 5.81
N SER A 8 -4.29 1.18 6.45
CA SER A 8 -4.42 2.49 5.78
C SER A 8 -3.37 3.53 6.19
N ALA A 9 -2.55 3.26 7.22
CA ALA A 9 -1.49 4.18 7.65
C ALA A 9 -0.17 3.95 6.89
N ALA A 10 0.69 4.97 6.88
CA ALA A 10 2.09 4.84 6.46
C ALA A 10 2.92 4.04 7.49
N GLY A 11 4.20 3.83 7.21
CA GLY A 11 5.16 3.22 8.13
C GLY A 11 5.08 3.75 9.57
N GLY A 12 5.09 2.84 10.54
CA GLY A 12 4.90 3.13 11.96
C GLY A 12 3.46 3.06 12.45
N GLY A 13 2.47 3.10 11.54
CA GLY A 13 1.05 3.01 11.88
C GLY A 13 0.50 4.26 12.58
N PHE A 14 -0.75 4.19 13.01
CA PHE A 14 -1.40 5.27 13.76
C PHE A 14 -2.22 4.71 14.94
N PRO A 15 -1.93 5.09 16.19
CA PRO A 15 -0.81 5.93 16.62
C PRO A 15 0.53 5.20 16.46
N GLN A 16 1.58 5.94 16.06
CA GLN A 16 2.93 5.37 15.99
C GLN A 16 3.51 5.17 17.41
N TRP A 17 4.20 4.04 17.61
CA TRP A 17 4.61 3.53 18.93
C TRP A 17 5.40 4.54 19.79
N ASN A 18 6.28 5.35 19.17
CA ASN A 18 7.12 6.35 19.83
C ASN A 18 6.72 7.80 19.49
N CYS A 19 5.60 8.03 18.80
CA CYS A 19 5.16 9.38 18.45
C CYS A 19 4.22 9.93 19.53
N ASN A 20 4.52 11.13 20.02
CA ASN A 20 3.65 11.85 20.96
C ASN A 20 3.07 13.14 20.37
N TYR A 21 3.02 13.27 19.04
CA TYR A 21 2.29 14.36 18.38
C TYR A 21 0.80 14.35 18.74
N ARG A 22 0.11 15.48 18.57
CA ARG A 22 -1.28 15.69 19.05
C ARG A 22 -2.23 14.58 18.61
N LEU A 23 -2.13 14.13 17.36
CA LEU A 23 -2.99 13.08 16.79
C LEU A 23 -2.70 11.71 17.40
N SER A 24 -1.43 11.35 17.56
CA SER A 24 -1.06 10.09 18.22
C SER A 24 -1.51 10.05 19.69
N ARG A 25 -1.49 11.19 20.40
CA ARG A 25 -2.10 11.30 21.74
C ARG A 25 -3.61 11.15 21.69
N ALA A 26 -4.28 11.86 20.78
CA ALA A 26 -5.72 11.81 20.61
C ALA A 26 -6.22 10.38 20.36
N ALA A 27 -5.54 9.64 19.48
CA ALA A 27 -5.83 8.22 19.23
C ALA A 27 -5.65 7.37 20.49
N ARG A 28 -4.55 7.54 21.25
CA ARG A 28 -4.32 6.81 22.51
C ARG A 28 -5.35 7.14 23.59
N THR A 29 -5.85 8.36 23.63
CA THR A 29 -6.88 8.78 24.60
C THR A 29 -8.30 8.46 24.13
N GLY A 30 -8.49 7.89 22.95
CA GLY A 30 -9.80 7.57 22.39
C GLY A 30 -10.63 8.80 22.06
N MET A 31 -10.01 9.87 21.56
CA MET A 31 -10.74 11.06 21.10
C MET A 31 -11.70 10.66 19.97
N ALA A 32 -12.97 11.08 20.07
CA ALA A 32 -13.96 10.83 19.03
C ALA A 32 -13.50 11.45 17.69
N GLY A 33 -13.71 10.72 16.59
CA GLY A 33 -13.27 11.11 15.25
C GLY A 33 -11.78 10.88 14.97
N VAL A 34 -11.05 10.20 15.86
CA VAL A 34 -9.66 9.78 15.62
C VAL A 34 -9.53 8.28 15.87
N HIS A 35 -9.26 7.54 14.79
CA HIS A 35 -9.25 6.08 14.79
C HIS A 35 -7.88 5.51 14.49
N SER A 36 -7.46 4.49 15.25
CA SER A 36 -6.23 3.75 15.00
C SER A 36 -6.25 3.07 13.64
N ARG A 37 -5.08 2.97 13.00
CA ARG A 37 -4.87 2.36 11.68
C ARG A 37 -3.56 1.57 11.67
N THR A 38 -3.59 0.41 11.02
CA THR A 38 -2.42 -0.45 10.75
C THR A 38 -1.72 -0.01 9.47
N GLN A 39 -0.49 -0.46 9.27
CA GLN A 39 0.33 -0.06 8.13
C GLN A 39 -0.21 -0.57 6.79
N SER A 40 0.06 0.20 5.74
CA SER A 40 -0.46 0.07 4.38
C SER A 40 -0.45 -1.37 3.85
N SER A 41 -1.64 -1.89 3.58
CA SER A 41 -1.85 -3.13 2.85
C SER A 41 -3.31 -3.23 2.39
N ILE A 42 -3.54 -3.81 1.21
CA ILE A 42 -4.88 -4.09 0.69
C ILE A 42 -5.01 -5.57 0.30
N ALA A 43 -6.23 -6.07 0.23
CA ALA A 43 -6.55 -7.40 -0.26
C ALA A 43 -7.55 -7.29 -1.41
N ALA A 44 -7.35 -8.05 -2.50
CA ALA A 44 -8.28 -8.13 -3.61
C ALA A 44 -8.72 -9.58 -3.86
N SER A 45 -9.95 -9.75 -4.32
CA SER A 45 -10.51 -11.06 -4.65
C SER A 45 -11.46 -10.97 -5.84
N ALA A 46 -11.39 -11.95 -6.75
CA ALA A 46 -12.32 -12.08 -7.86
C ALA A 46 -13.63 -12.78 -7.45
N ASP A 47 -13.56 -13.71 -6.49
CA ASP A 47 -14.65 -14.62 -6.11
C ASP A 47 -15.11 -14.49 -4.64
N GLY A 48 -14.40 -13.71 -3.83
CA GLY A 48 -14.62 -13.55 -2.39
C GLY A 48 -14.06 -14.69 -1.53
N ALA A 49 -13.42 -15.69 -2.13
CA ALA A 49 -12.91 -16.89 -1.44
C ALA A 49 -11.38 -16.99 -1.49
N GLY A 50 -10.76 -16.66 -2.63
CA GLY A 50 -9.31 -16.53 -2.76
C GLY A 50 -8.89 -15.06 -2.75
N TRP A 51 -7.89 -14.72 -1.94
CA TRP A 51 -7.43 -13.34 -1.78
C TRP A 51 -5.98 -13.16 -2.18
N VAL A 52 -5.71 -12.08 -2.91
CA VAL A 52 -4.37 -11.59 -3.22
C VAL A 52 -4.09 -10.38 -2.33
N LEU A 53 -3.03 -10.45 -1.53
CA LEU A 53 -2.56 -9.31 -0.74
C LEU A 53 -1.66 -8.42 -1.59
N PHE A 54 -1.74 -7.11 -1.38
CA PHE A 54 -0.80 -6.14 -1.93
C PHE A 54 -0.07 -5.50 -0.75
N ASN A 55 1.24 -5.73 -0.72
CA ASN A 55 2.13 -5.54 0.42
C ASN A 55 1.76 -6.40 1.63
N SER A 56 2.75 -6.72 2.46
CA SER A 56 2.57 -7.50 3.68
C SER A 56 3.20 -6.75 4.84
N SER A 57 2.38 -5.98 5.54
CA SER A 57 2.85 -5.06 6.59
C SER A 57 3.31 -5.77 7.87
N PRO A 58 4.11 -5.12 8.73
CA PRO A 58 4.44 -5.64 10.07
C PRO A 58 3.20 -5.98 10.91
N ASP A 59 2.05 -5.36 10.63
CA ASP A 59 0.79 -5.58 11.34
C ASP A 59 -0.03 -6.76 10.79
N ILE A 60 0.49 -7.52 9.80
CA ILE A 60 -0.29 -8.50 9.03
C ILE A 60 -1.05 -9.51 9.90
N ARG A 61 -0.48 -9.93 11.04
CA ARG A 61 -1.15 -10.84 11.98
C ARG A 61 -2.44 -10.21 12.53
N GLN A 62 -2.39 -8.93 12.90
CA GLN A 62 -3.56 -8.19 13.38
C GLN A 62 -4.55 -7.93 12.23
N GLN A 63 -4.05 -7.57 11.05
CA GLN A 63 -4.87 -7.32 9.86
C GLN A 63 -5.69 -8.56 9.46
N ILE A 64 -5.06 -9.74 9.46
CA ILE A 64 -5.73 -11.04 9.23
C ILE A 64 -6.75 -11.33 10.35
N ALA A 65 -6.41 -11.06 11.61
CA ALA A 65 -7.34 -11.27 12.73
C ALA A 65 -8.58 -10.37 12.67
N GLN A 66 -8.45 -9.17 12.12
CA GLN A 66 -9.52 -8.19 11.96
C GLN A 66 -10.29 -8.31 10.64
N THR A 67 -9.87 -9.21 9.76
CA THR A 67 -10.47 -9.42 8.44
C THR A 67 -10.98 -10.86 8.33
N PRO A 68 -12.25 -11.13 8.66
CA PRO A 68 -12.81 -12.50 8.65
C PRO A 68 -12.65 -13.22 7.31
N GLU A 69 -12.65 -12.51 6.19
CA GLU A 69 -12.48 -13.05 4.84
C GLU A 69 -11.07 -13.61 4.58
N LEU A 70 -10.08 -13.26 5.43
CA LEU A 70 -8.74 -13.82 5.43
C LEU A 70 -8.56 -14.96 6.44
N GLN A 71 -9.62 -15.39 7.11
CA GLN A 71 -9.62 -16.56 7.99
C GLN A 71 -10.03 -17.83 7.23
N PRO A 72 -9.51 -19.00 7.62
CA PRO A 72 -9.96 -20.28 7.07
C PRO A 72 -11.47 -20.47 7.20
N ALA A 73 -12.09 -21.05 6.18
CA ALA A 73 -13.48 -21.51 6.29
C ALA A 73 -13.60 -22.61 7.37
N GLN A 74 -14.79 -22.76 7.95
CA GLN A 74 -15.02 -23.70 9.05
C GLN A 74 -14.77 -25.17 8.67
N ASP A 75 -14.97 -25.51 7.40
CA ASP A 75 -14.76 -26.84 6.81
C ASP A 75 -13.39 -27.00 6.14
N ALA A 76 -12.52 -25.99 6.21
CA ALA A 76 -11.18 -26.04 5.64
C ALA A 76 -10.25 -27.01 6.40
N PRO A 77 -9.16 -27.48 5.77
CA PRO A 77 -8.14 -28.27 6.45
C PRO A 77 -7.55 -27.58 7.69
N LEU A 78 -6.98 -28.37 8.61
CA LEU A 78 -6.37 -27.89 9.87
C LEU A 78 -5.33 -26.77 9.69
N ARG A 79 -4.67 -26.72 8.52
CA ARG A 79 -3.85 -25.60 8.07
C ARG A 79 -4.38 -25.14 6.72
N SER A 80 -4.90 -23.92 6.70
CA SER A 80 -5.46 -23.33 5.50
C SER A 80 -5.35 -21.81 5.62
N THR A 81 -5.46 -21.12 4.50
CA THR A 81 -5.67 -19.68 4.42
C THR A 81 -6.38 -19.35 3.11
N PRO A 82 -7.24 -18.32 3.09
CA PRO A 82 -7.75 -17.70 1.87
C PRO A 82 -6.67 -16.96 1.05
N ILE A 83 -5.53 -16.61 1.66
CA ILE A 83 -4.44 -15.86 1.00
C ILE A 83 -3.74 -16.77 -0.02
N ARG A 84 -3.86 -16.43 -1.32
CA ARG A 84 -3.30 -17.21 -2.43
C ARG A 84 -1.97 -16.65 -2.94
N ALA A 85 -1.82 -15.34 -2.89
CA ALA A 85 -0.61 -14.66 -3.33
C ALA A 85 -0.41 -13.33 -2.58
N VAL A 86 0.83 -12.85 -2.60
CA VAL A 86 1.25 -11.53 -2.12
C VAL A 86 1.96 -10.82 -3.27
N VAL A 87 1.49 -9.63 -3.66
CA VAL A 87 2.16 -8.73 -4.60
C VAL A 87 2.85 -7.62 -3.83
N LEU A 88 4.14 -7.41 -4.03
CA LEU A 88 4.91 -6.35 -3.37
C LEU A 88 5.15 -5.18 -4.32
N THR A 89 4.82 -3.96 -3.88
CA THR A 89 4.99 -2.74 -4.68
C THR A 89 6.36 -2.09 -4.51
N ASN A 90 7.06 -2.40 -3.43
CA ASN A 90 8.44 -1.98 -3.17
C ASN A 90 9.09 -2.92 -2.14
N ALA A 91 10.30 -2.57 -1.69
CA ALA A 91 11.04 -3.32 -0.68
C ALA A 91 11.05 -2.65 0.71
N ASP A 92 10.17 -1.69 0.99
CA ASP A 92 10.13 -1.01 2.28
C ASP A 92 9.75 -1.96 3.42
N VAL A 93 10.27 -1.69 4.62
CA VAL A 93 10.06 -2.54 5.80
C VAL A 93 8.58 -2.69 6.13
N ASP A 94 7.82 -1.61 6.01
CA ASP A 94 6.37 -1.58 6.24
C ASP A 94 5.56 -2.30 5.15
N HIS A 95 6.18 -2.73 4.05
CA HIS A 95 5.55 -3.52 3.00
C HIS A 95 6.05 -4.96 2.90
N VAL A 96 7.20 -5.31 3.51
CA VAL A 96 7.75 -6.68 3.43
C VAL A 96 7.84 -7.42 4.77
N ALA A 97 7.90 -6.72 5.91
CA ALA A 97 8.17 -7.38 7.20
C ALA A 97 7.10 -8.39 7.61
N GLY A 98 5.85 -8.21 7.17
CA GLY A 98 4.77 -9.14 7.45
C GLY A 98 4.98 -10.53 6.86
N LEU A 99 5.78 -10.66 5.80
CA LEU A 99 6.14 -11.96 5.22
C LEU A 99 6.72 -12.91 6.27
N LEU A 100 7.44 -12.37 7.26
CA LEU A 100 8.01 -13.15 8.36
C LEU A 100 6.92 -13.78 9.24
N SER A 101 5.73 -13.19 9.33
CA SER A 101 4.59 -13.71 10.09
C SER A 101 3.76 -14.74 9.32
N LEU A 102 4.10 -15.04 8.07
CA LEU A 102 3.40 -16.00 7.20
C LEU A 102 4.20 -17.29 6.97
N ARG A 103 5.10 -17.64 7.90
CA ARG A 103 6.13 -18.69 7.73
C ARG A 103 5.73 -20.09 8.15
N GLU A 104 4.51 -20.28 8.65
CA GLU A 104 4.04 -21.53 9.25
C GLU A 104 3.65 -22.61 8.21
N ARG A 105 4.44 -22.72 7.13
CA ARG A 105 4.40 -23.72 6.04
C ARG A 105 3.09 -23.74 5.23
N GLN A 106 2.44 -22.59 5.09
CA GLN A 106 1.27 -22.44 4.24
C GLN A 106 1.69 -22.03 2.81
N PRO A 107 1.25 -22.72 1.76
CA PRO A 107 1.59 -22.36 0.39
C PRO A 107 0.84 -21.11 -0.10
N PHE A 108 1.58 -20.18 -0.71
CA PHE A 108 1.09 -19.01 -1.45
C PHE A 108 2.21 -18.51 -2.38
N ALA A 109 1.94 -17.70 -3.39
CA ALA A 109 2.99 -17.15 -4.26
C ALA A 109 3.37 -15.72 -3.87
N ILE A 110 4.64 -15.33 -4.04
CA ILE A 110 5.08 -13.93 -3.93
C ILE A 110 5.35 -13.39 -5.33
N TYR A 111 4.78 -12.25 -5.66
CA TYR A 111 5.03 -11.52 -6.90
C TYR A 111 5.69 -10.17 -6.59
N ALA A 112 6.79 -9.86 -7.26
CA ALA A 112 7.41 -8.53 -7.17
C ALA A 112 8.33 -8.27 -8.37
N THR A 113 8.82 -7.04 -8.51
CA THR A 113 9.86 -6.73 -9.49
C THR A 113 11.16 -7.49 -9.19
N THR A 114 12.01 -7.64 -10.19
CA THR A 114 13.32 -8.30 -10.06
C THR A 114 14.15 -7.70 -8.91
N GLN A 115 14.09 -6.38 -8.72
CA GLN A 115 14.81 -5.62 -7.69
C GLN A 115 14.33 -5.98 -6.29
N VAL A 116 13.00 -6.04 -6.09
CA VAL A 116 12.42 -6.41 -4.80
C VAL A 116 12.71 -7.89 -4.49
N LEU A 117 12.58 -8.79 -5.47
CA LEU A 117 12.90 -10.21 -5.27
C LEU A 117 14.38 -10.44 -4.94
N ALA A 118 15.29 -9.73 -5.62
CA ALA A 118 16.72 -9.77 -5.32
C ALA A 118 17.01 -9.26 -3.89
N THR A 119 16.27 -8.23 -3.44
CA THR A 119 16.36 -7.74 -2.07
C THR A 119 15.93 -8.80 -1.06
N LEU A 120 14.81 -9.49 -1.30
CA LEU A 120 14.37 -10.59 -0.42
C LEU A 120 15.40 -11.72 -0.39
N GLU A 121 15.96 -12.10 -1.54
CA GLU A 121 16.98 -13.16 -1.65
C GLU A 121 18.27 -12.83 -0.91
N ALA A 122 18.71 -11.57 -0.97
CA ALA A 122 19.91 -11.09 -0.27
C ALA A 122 19.74 -11.08 1.28
N ASN A 123 18.51 -11.18 1.79
CA ASN A 123 18.20 -11.11 3.20
C ASN A 123 17.72 -12.47 3.73
N SER A 124 18.65 -13.24 4.31
CA SER A 124 18.42 -14.63 4.74
C SER A 124 17.25 -14.83 5.71
N ILE A 125 16.80 -13.77 6.40
CA ILE A 125 15.61 -13.81 7.26
C ILE A 125 14.34 -14.18 6.48
N PHE A 126 14.24 -13.85 5.18
CA PHE A 126 13.09 -14.21 4.35
C PHE A 126 13.12 -15.67 3.84
N ASN A 127 14.21 -16.40 4.08
CA ASN A 127 14.28 -17.84 3.77
C ASN A 127 13.49 -18.68 4.79
N VAL A 128 12.88 -18.05 5.80
CA VAL A 128 11.80 -18.67 6.60
C VAL A 128 10.60 -19.05 5.75
N LEU A 129 10.42 -18.42 4.59
CA LEU A 129 9.48 -18.81 3.55
C LEU A 129 10.20 -19.76 2.58
N ASP A 130 9.95 -21.06 2.74
CA ASP A 130 10.52 -22.12 1.91
C ASP A 130 10.11 -21.91 0.44
N PRO A 131 11.05 -21.68 -0.49
CA PRO A 131 10.73 -21.42 -1.90
C PRO A 131 9.99 -22.56 -2.60
N ALA A 132 10.06 -23.79 -2.07
CA ALA A 132 9.28 -24.93 -2.60
C ALA A 132 7.79 -24.84 -2.23
N LEU A 133 7.44 -24.14 -1.15
CA LEU A 133 6.07 -23.87 -0.72
C LEU A 133 5.58 -22.47 -1.14
N VAL A 134 6.52 -21.51 -1.17
CA VAL A 134 6.25 -20.10 -1.42
C VAL A 134 7.09 -19.64 -2.61
N PRO A 135 6.70 -19.99 -3.86
CA PRO A 135 7.46 -19.59 -5.03
C PRO A 135 7.46 -18.07 -5.18
N ARG A 136 8.64 -17.52 -5.49
CA ARG A 136 8.83 -16.10 -5.81
C ARG A 136 8.81 -15.94 -7.33
N ARG A 137 7.88 -15.15 -7.86
CA ARG A 137 7.60 -14.96 -9.28
C ARG A 137 7.80 -13.51 -9.67
N ILE A 138 8.42 -13.29 -10.82
CA ILE A 138 8.66 -11.94 -11.33
C ILE A 138 7.32 -11.34 -11.78
N LEU A 139 7.05 -10.12 -11.34
CA LEU A 139 6.03 -9.25 -11.91
C LEU A 139 6.71 -8.35 -12.96
N PRO A 140 6.53 -8.62 -14.26
CA PRO A 140 7.18 -7.87 -15.33
C PRO A 140 6.64 -6.42 -15.40
N PRO A 141 7.50 -5.45 -15.77
CA PRO A 141 7.07 -4.07 -15.95
C PRO A 141 6.21 -3.92 -17.20
N ALA A 142 5.11 -3.16 -17.08
CA ALA A 142 4.20 -2.80 -18.17
C ALA A 142 3.54 -3.98 -18.92
N GLU A 143 3.44 -5.14 -18.27
CA GLU A 143 2.77 -6.32 -18.80
C GLU A 143 1.64 -6.74 -17.83
N GLU A 144 0.49 -7.12 -18.40
CA GLU A 144 -0.58 -7.76 -17.64
C GLU A 144 -0.20 -9.20 -17.29
N LEU A 145 -0.30 -9.55 -16.01
CA LEU A 145 -0.03 -10.89 -15.52
C LEU A 145 -1.20 -11.39 -14.68
N ALA A 146 -1.71 -12.57 -15.01
CA ALA A 146 -2.62 -13.30 -14.14
C ALA A 146 -1.88 -13.75 -12.88
N ILE A 147 -2.42 -13.40 -11.72
CA ILE A 147 -1.86 -13.80 -10.43
C ILE A 147 -2.36 -15.21 -10.13
N CYS A 148 -1.42 -16.13 -9.92
CA CYS A 148 -1.70 -17.52 -9.58
C CYS A 148 -1.23 -17.84 -8.16
N ASP A 149 -1.84 -18.85 -7.53
CA ASP A 149 -1.38 -19.40 -6.26
C ASP A 149 -0.03 -20.15 -6.38
N ALA A 150 0.46 -20.74 -5.28
CA ALA A 150 1.72 -21.47 -5.27
C ALA A 150 1.78 -22.63 -6.29
N ASP A 151 0.66 -23.30 -6.52
CA ASP A 151 0.54 -24.46 -7.42
C ASP A 151 0.27 -24.05 -8.89
N GLY A 152 0.05 -22.75 -9.14
CA GLY A 152 -0.14 -22.19 -10.47
C GLY A 152 -1.60 -22.05 -10.88
N HIS A 153 -2.56 -22.23 -9.97
CA HIS A 153 -3.98 -21.98 -10.24
C HIS A 153 -4.28 -20.48 -10.25
N ASP A 154 -5.03 -20.04 -11.25
CA ASP A 154 -5.43 -18.64 -11.40
C ASP A 154 -6.33 -18.19 -10.24
N THR A 155 -6.05 -17.02 -9.68
CA THR A 155 -6.85 -16.38 -8.62
C THR A 155 -8.02 -15.55 -9.17
N GLY A 156 -8.09 -15.37 -10.49
CA GLY A 156 -9.00 -14.46 -11.18
C GLY A 156 -8.61 -12.98 -11.05
N VAL A 157 -7.47 -12.67 -10.42
CA VAL A 157 -6.91 -11.31 -10.31
C VAL A 157 -5.78 -11.15 -11.32
N THR A 158 -5.87 -10.11 -12.15
CA THR A 158 -4.82 -9.72 -13.10
C THR A 158 -4.18 -8.41 -12.65
N VAL A 159 -2.85 -8.36 -12.68
CA VAL A 159 -2.05 -7.21 -12.27
C VAL A 159 -1.17 -6.76 -13.44
N GLU A 160 -1.19 -5.47 -13.74
CA GLU A 160 -0.16 -4.81 -14.55
C GLU A 160 0.66 -3.90 -13.64
N SER A 161 1.99 -4.10 -13.61
CA SER A 161 2.88 -3.19 -12.88
C SER A 161 3.37 -2.05 -13.77
N PHE A 162 3.61 -0.89 -13.20
CA PHE A 162 4.24 0.23 -13.90
C PHE A 162 5.14 1.02 -12.96
N PRO A 163 6.26 1.56 -13.47
CA PRO A 163 7.13 2.39 -12.66
C PRO A 163 6.36 3.64 -12.22
N VAL A 164 6.51 4.00 -10.95
CA VAL A 164 6.08 5.29 -10.44
C VAL A 164 7.30 6.01 -9.91
N PRO A 165 7.36 7.34 -10.05
CA PRO A 165 8.39 8.12 -9.38
C PRO A 165 8.36 7.83 -7.89
N GLY A 166 9.39 7.18 -7.38
CA GLY A 166 9.45 6.76 -5.99
C GLY A 166 10.87 6.80 -5.48
N LYS A 167 11.08 6.19 -4.32
CA LYS A 167 12.36 6.16 -3.64
C LYS A 167 12.74 4.73 -3.30
N ILE A 168 14.04 4.43 -3.34
CA ILE A 168 14.54 3.15 -2.83
C ILE A 168 14.27 3.02 -1.32
N ALA A 169 14.10 1.79 -0.84
CA ALA A 169 13.85 1.52 0.57
C ALA A 169 14.95 2.09 1.47
N LEU A 170 14.56 2.62 2.64
CA LEU A 170 15.46 3.37 3.52
C LEU A 170 16.73 2.60 3.93
N TYR A 171 16.64 1.28 4.12
CA TYR A 171 17.78 0.45 4.52
C TYR A 171 18.70 0.07 3.35
N LEU A 172 18.27 0.33 2.12
CA LEU A 172 19.06 0.18 0.89
C LEU A 172 19.74 1.49 0.47
N GLU A 173 19.40 2.62 1.10
CA GLU A 173 20.13 3.88 0.88
C GLU A 173 21.60 3.70 1.25
N GLU A 174 22.50 4.02 0.32
CA GLU A 174 23.93 4.04 0.59
C GLU A 174 24.25 5.12 1.64
N ARG A 175 24.49 4.69 2.88
CA ARG A 175 24.82 5.58 4.02
C ARG A 175 26.03 6.49 3.75
N SER A 176 26.88 6.14 2.80
CA SER A 176 28.07 6.91 2.38
C SER A 176 27.75 8.07 1.42
N ARG A 177 26.51 8.17 0.90
CA ARG A 177 26.09 9.24 -0.03
C ARG A 177 24.73 9.84 0.36
N PRO A 178 24.65 10.57 1.49
CA PRO A 178 23.39 11.16 1.96
C PRO A 178 22.77 12.17 0.98
N GLU A 179 23.55 12.76 0.07
CA GLU A 179 23.07 13.74 -0.92
C GLU A 179 22.70 13.13 -2.29
N ALA A 180 22.83 11.81 -2.46
CA ALA A 180 22.42 11.17 -3.70
C ALA A 180 20.92 11.30 -3.93
N ASN A 181 20.52 11.58 -5.17
CA ASN A 181 19.11 11.53 -5.57
C ASN A 181 18.69 10.07 -5.67
N PHE A 182 18.05 9.55 -4.63
CA PHE A 182 17.52 8.18 -4.59
C PHE A 182 16.15 8.04 -5.27
N SER A 183 15.72 9.05 -6.04
CA SER A 183 14.57 8.92 -6.94
C SER A 183 14.88 7.81 -7.92
N SER A 184 14.10 6.73 -7.90
CA SER A 184 14.27 5.65 -8.86
C SER A 184 13.04 5.53 -9.76
N ASP A 185 13.30 5.62 -11.06
CA ASP A 185 12.34 5.25 -12.11
C ASP A 185 12.60 3.79 -12.57
N ALA A 186 13.46 3.06 -11.85
CA ALA A 186 14.04 1.77 -12.24
C ALA A 186 13.32 0.54 -11.64
N GLY A 187 12.12 0.70 -11.08
CA GLY A 187 11.29 -0.41 -10.59
C GLY A 187 11.50 -0.80 -9.11
N ASP A 188 12.15 0.05 -8.30
CA ASP A 188 12.20 -0.15 -6.84
C ASP A 188 10.88 0.22 -6.15
N THR A 189 10.13 1.16 -6.74
CA THR A 189 8.73 1.44 -6.40
C THR A 189 7.89 1.34 -7.67
N ILE A 190 6.80 0.58 -7.58
CA ILE A 190 5.83 0.43 -8.67
C ILE A 190 4.43 0.82 -8.20
N GLY A 191 3.64 1.33 -9.14
CA GLY A 191 2.19 1.29 -9.05
C GLY A 191 1.68 0.00 -9.69
N VAL A 192 0.48 -0.42 -9.30
CA VAL A 192 -0.18 -1.57 -9.92
C VAL A 192 -1.58 -1.21 -10.38
N ARG A 193 -1.95 -1.71 -11.56
CA ARG A 193 -3.33 -1.73 -12.04
C ARG A 193 -3.88 -3.13 -11.78
N ILE A 194 -5.01 -3.20 -11.09
CA ILE A 194 -5.64 -4.43 -10.63
C ILE A 194 -6.98 -4.55 -11.35
N THR A 195 -7.22 -5.73 -11.93
CA THR A 195 -8.48 -6.10 -12.56
C THR A 195 -8.89 -7.48 -12.09
N GLY A 196 -10.20 -7.76 -12.04
CA GLY A 196 -10.72 -9.09 -11.71
C GLY A 196 -11.47 -9.68 -12.90
N ALA A 197 -11.53 -11.00 -12.98
CA ALA A 197 -12.31 -11.69 -13.98
C ALA A 197 -13.78 -11.20 -13.96
N GLY A 198 -14.24 -10.66 -15.09
CA GLY A 198 -15.61 -10.14 -15.25
C GLY A 198 -15.89 -8.79 -14.56
N SER A 199 -14.92 -8.12 -13.93
CA SER A 199 -15.13 -6.79 -13.33
C SER A 199 -15.25 -5.69 -14.38
N ARG A 200 -16.05 -4.66 -14.09
CA ARG A 200 -16.23 -3.51 -15.00
C ARG A 200 -15.37 -2.35 -14.53
N GLY A 201 -14.06 -2.50 -14.69
CA GLY A 201 -13.11 -1.43 -14.43
C GLY A 201 -11.84 -1.91 -13.73
N SER A 202 -10.84 -1.02 -13.71
CA SER A 202 -9.56 -1.25 -13.06
C SER A 202 -9.37 -0.35 -11.85
N VAL A 203 -8.75 -0.91 -10.82
CA VAL A 203 -8.30 -0.18 -9.63
C VAL A 203 -6.81 0.06 -9.77
N PHE A 204 -6.36 1.29 -9.54
CA PHE A 204 -4.93 1.61 -9.45
C PHE A 204 -4.55 1.73 -7.97
N TYR A 205 -3.48 1.04 -7.57
CA TYR A 205 -2.91 1.12 -6.22
C TYR A 205 -1.49 1.65 -6.32
N ILE A 206 -1.28 2.84 -5.73
CA ILE A 206 -0.03 3.60 -5.75
C ILE A 206 0.18 4.18 -4.35
N PRO A 207 0.62 3.36 -3.36
CA PRO A 207 0.75 3.81 -1.97
C PRO A 207 1.93 4.77 -1.73
N GLY A 208 2.88 4.86 -2.68
CA GLY A 208 4.01 5.78 -2.63
C GLY A 208 4.24 6.43 -3.99
N CYS A 209 4.26 7.76 -4.06
CA CYS A 209 4.49 8.50 -5.29
C CYS A 209 5.11 9.88 -5.01
N ALA A 210 6.29 10.14 -5.56
CA ALA A 210 7.05 11.37 -5.36
C ALA A 210 6.59 12.52 -6.26
N ARG A 211 6.02 12.22 -7.45
CA ARG A 211 5.50 13.21 -8.40
C ARG A 211 4.51 12.56 -9.36
N ILE A 212 3.58 13.36 -9.88
CA ILE A 212 2.65 12.95 -10.92
C ILE A 212 3.08 13.59 -12.25
N ASP A 213 3.51 12.77 -13.20
CA ASP A 213 3.84 13.22 -14.56
C ASP A 213 2.71 12.97 -15.56
N ALA A 214 2.89 13.43 -16.80
CA ALA A 214 1.88 13.29 -17.85
C ALA A 214 1.57 11.81 -18.19
N THR A 215 2.56 10.93 -18.09
CA THR A 215 2.42 9.49 -18.33
C THR A 215 1.50 8.87 -17.27
N LEU A 216 1.74 9.19 -16.00
CA LEU A 216 0.90 8.73 -14.90
C LEU A 216 -0.53 9.28 -15.02
N ARG A 217 -0.70 10.57 -15.34
CA ARG A 217 -2.03 11.17 -15.54
C ARG A 217 -2.82 10.45 -16.65
N THR A 218 -2.17 10.17 -17.78
CA THR A 218 -2.78 9.45 -18.90
C THR A 218 -3.16 8.03 -18.49
N ARG A 219 -2.31 7.37 -17.72
CA ARG A 219 -2.56 6.00 -17.24
C ARG A 219 -3.74 5.91 -16.28
N LEU A 220 -3.92 6.92 -15.43
CA LEU A 220 -5.03 6.96 -14.45
C LEU A 220 -6.37 7.40 -15.08
N ALA A 221 -6.38 7.82 -16.33
CA ALA A 221 -7.61 8.22 -17.01
C ALA A 221 -8.59 7.04 -17.13
N ASP A 222 -9.86 7.31 -16.85
CA ASP A 222 -10.97 6.36 -16.82
C ASP A 222 -10.81 5.20 -15.81
N ALA A 223 -9.90 5.33 -14.85
CA ALA A 223 -9.80 4.41 -13.71
C ALA A 223 -11.12 4.34 -12.94
N ALA A 224 -11.58 3.13 -12.60
CA ALA A 224 -12.75 2.96 -11.75
C ALA A 224 -12.46 3.45 -10.33
N CYS A 225 -11.24 3.19 -9.84
CA CYS A 225 -10.75 3.71 -8.57
C CYS A 225 -9.24 3.94 -8.60
N VAL A 226 -8.79 4.97 -7.91
CA VAL A 226 -7.37 5.21 -7.60
C VAL A 226 -7.21 5.26 -6.09
N LEU A 227 -6.37 4.36 -5.57
CA LEU A 227 -5.86 4.34 -4.20
C LEU A 227 -4.46 4.95 -4.23
N PHE A 228 -4.33 6.18 -3.77
CA PHE A 228 -3.13 6.99 -3.96
C PHE A 228 -2.44 7.35 -2.64
N ASP A 229 -1.14 7.62 -2.75
CA ASP A 229 -0.29 8.12 -1.66
C ASP A 229 -0.93 9.31 -0.94
N GLY A 230 -1.18 9.13 0.34
CA GLY A 230 -1.73 10.12 1.26
C GLY A 230 -0.80 10.37 2.44
N THR A 231 0.51 10.21 2.28
CA THR A 231 1.44 10.22 3.41
C THR A 231 1.39 11.53 4.17
N VAL A 232 1.48 12.68 3.49
CA VAL A 232 1.47 14.01 4.14
C VAL A 232 0.45 14.93 3.49
N TYR A 233 -0.20 15.78 4.30
CA TYR A 233 -1.12 16.79 3.79
C TYR A 233 -0.38 18.00 3.21
N THR A 234 0.66 18.48 3.90
CA THR A 234 1.63 19.49 3.41
C THR A 234 3.03 18.91 3.36
N ASP A 235 3.90 19.45 2.48
CA ASP A 235 5.26 18.93 2.30
C ASP A 235 6.12 19.04 3.58
N ASP A 236 5.90 20.06 4.41
CA ASP A 236 6.65 20.35 5.63
C ASP A 236 6.01 19.80 6.92
N GLU A 237 4.95 18.98 6.81
CA GLU A 237 4.13 18.52 7.93
C GLU A 237 4.94 17.90 9.08
N MET A 238 5.93 17.07 8.76
CA MET A 238 6.80 16.43 9.76
C MET A 238 7.66 17.44 10.54
N ILE A 239 8.10 18.50 9.86
CA ILE A 239 8.91 19.58 10.42
C ILE A 239 8.01 20.44 11.31
N ALA A 240 6.85 20.84 10.81
CA ALA A 240 5.85 21.62 11.55
C ALA A 240 5.35 20.87 12.80
N ALA A 241 5.21 19.54 12.74
CA ALA A 241 4.85 18.69 13.86
C ALA A 241 6.00 18.46 14.86
N GLY A 242 7.24 18.81 14.51
CA GLY A 242 8.43 18.63 15.35
C GLY A 242 8.84 17.17 15.56
N VAL A 243 8.41 16.26 14.69
CA VAL A 243 8.68 14.81 14.79
C VAL A 243 9.67 14.30 13.75
N GLY A 244 10.14 15.17 12.85
CA GLY A 244 11.15 14.85 11.84
C GLY A 244 11.76 16.10 11.21
N GLN A 245 12.81 15.91 10.42
CA GLN A 245 13.51 16.98 9.70
C GLN A 245 13.35 16.89 8.17
N LYS A 246 12.71 15.83 7.67
CA LYS A 246 12.53 15.57 6.24
C LYS A 246 11.17 16.08 5.78
N THR A 247 11.11 16.69 4.60
CA THR A 247 9.86 16.98 3.91
C THR A 247 9.27 15.72 3.27
N GLY A 248 8.01 15.75 2.86
CA GLY A 248 7.35 14.70 2.07
C GLY A 248 8.15 14.35 0.82
N ALA A 249 8.53 15.36 0.03
CA ALA A 249 9.33 15.21 -1.17
C ALA A 249 10.66 14.50 -0.89
N ARG A 250 11.32 14.79 0.26
CA ARG A 250 12.56 14.11 0.66
C ARG A 250 12.34 12.65 1.09
N MET A 251 11.14 12.32 1.56
CA MET A 251 10.72 10.95 1.83
C MET A 251 10.24 10.22 0.57
N GLY A 252 10.02 10.93 -0.54
CA GLY A 252 9.51 10.35 -1.80
C GLY A 252 7.98 10.38 -1.91
N HIS A 253 7.33 11.26 -1.16
CA HIS A 253 5.87 11.38 -1.09
C HIS A 253 5.41 12.77 -1.53
N LEU A 254 4.47 12.81 -2.48
CA LEU A 254 3.79 14.03 -2.91
C LEU A 254 2.75 14.44 -1.88
N ALA A 255 2.77 15.70 -1.45
CA ALA A 255 1.76 16.22 -0.53
C ALA A 255 0.36 16.21 -1.16
N MET A 256 -0.68 16.04 -0.34
CA MET A 256 -2.08 16.10 -0.82
C MET A 256 -2.45 17.49 -1.34
N SER A 257 -2.12 18.52 -0.55
CA SER A 257 -2.61 19.89 -0.73
C SER A 257 -1.61 20.79 -1.47
N GLY A 258 -2.05 22.01 -1.80
CA GLY A 258 -1.28 23.00 -2.53
C GLY A 258 -1.37 22.85 -4.05
N ASP A 259 -0.92 23.88 -4.78
CA ASP A 259 -1.05 23.96 -6.23
C ASP A 259 -0.26 22.86 -6.97
N ALA A 260 0.80 22.35 -6.34
CA ALA A 260 1.61 21.25 -6.83
C ALA A 260 1.25 19.89 -6.18
N GLY A 261 0.24 19.85 -5.31
CA GLY A 261 -0.18 18.65 -4.59
C GLY A 261 -0.96 17.66 -5.46
N SER A 262 -1.14 16.44 -4.95
CA SER A 262 -1.82 15.37 -5.68
C SER A 262 -3.29 15.69 -6.00
N ILE A 263 -3.99 16.43 -5.13
CA ILE A 263 -5.37 16.87 -5.37
C ILE A 263 -5.44 17.76 -6.61
N ALA A 264 -4.59 18.79 -6.69
CA ALA A 264 -4.56 19.70 -7.83
C ALA A 264 -4.09 19.00 -9.11
N ALA A 265 -3.08 18.14 -9.01
CA ALA A 265 -2.49 17.42 -10.14
C ALA A 265 -3.43 16.41 -10.82
N LEU A 266 -4.43 15.90 -10.09
CA LEU A 266 -5.40 14.91 -10.58
C LEU A 266 -6.83 15.45 -10.71
N ALA A 267 -7.04 16.76 -10.51
CA ALA A 267 -8.36 17.38 -10.49
C ALA A 267 -9.14 17.23 -11.81
N ASP A 268 -8.44 17.30 -12.95
CA ASP A 268 -9.00 17.20 -14.31
C ASP A 268 -8.89 15.79 -14.91
N VAL A 269 -8.27 14.83 -14.21
CA VAL A 269 -8.18 13.44 -14.65
C VAL A 269 -9.48 12.74 -14.31
N ARG A 270 -10.15 12.16 -15.31
CA ARG A 270 -11.41 11.43 -15.10
C ARG A 270 -11.15 10.12 -14.35
N ILE A 271 -11.44 10.10 -13.05
CA ILE A 271 -11.35 8.93 -12.18
C ILE A 271 -12.70 8.76 -11.48
N GLY A 272 -13.21 7.52 -11.42
CA GLY A 272 -14.48 7.19 -10.79
C GLY A 272 -14.48 7.46 -9.29
N ARG A 273 -13.55 6.83 -8.56
CA ARG A 273 -13.37 6.99 -7.11
C ARG A 273 -11.91 7.30 -6.77
N ARG A 274 -11.67 8.25 -5.86
CA ARG A 274 -10.32 8.65 -5.44
C ARG A 274 -10.20 8.47 -3.93
N VAL A 275 -9.23 7.69 -3.48
CA VAL A 275 -9.04 7.38 -2.06
C VAL A 275 -7.57 7.54 -1.70
N PHE A 276 -7.28 8.30 -0.66
CA PHE A 276 -5.95 8.35 -0.07
C PHE A 276 -5.71 7.17 0.87
N VAL A 277 -4.57 6.50 0.69
CA VAL A 277 -4.04 5.40 1.51
C VAL A 277 -2.65 5.76 2.01
N HIS A 278 -2.02 4.90 2.82
CA HIS A 278 -0.65 5.10 3.30
C HIS A 278 -0.49 6.47 4.02
N ILE A 279 -1.32 6.73 5.02
CA ILE A 279 -1.44 8.04 5.67
C ILE A 279 -0.54 8.13 6.91
N ASN A 280 0.34 9.13 6.99
CA ASN A 280 1.24 9.26 8.13
C ASN A 280 0.54 9.75 9.40
N ASN A 281 1.06 9.36 10.57
CA ASN A 281 0.48 9.67 11.88
C ASN A 281 0.44 11.17 12.24
N THR A 282 1.09 12.03 11.45
CA THR A 282 1.04 13.49 11.57
C THR A 282 -0.06 14.15 10.74
N ASN A 283 -0.64 13.41 9.80
CA ASN A 283 -1.51 13.98 8.79
C ASN A 283 -2.86 14.41 9.40
N PRO A 284 -3.24 15.69 9.32
CA PRO A 284 -4.45 16.22 9.95
C PRO A 284 -5.74 15.55 9.46
N VAL A 285 -5.76 14.94 8.26
CA VAL A 285 -6.93 14.24 7.74
C VAL A 285 -7.34 13.01 8.57
N LEU A 286 -6.48 12.56 9.49
CA LEU A 286 -6.79 11.50 10.44
C LEU A 286 -7.76 11.93 11.55
N ASP A 287 -8.00 13.24 11.71
CA ASP A 287 -9.02 13.84 12.57
C ASP A 287 -10.26 14.16 11.74
N GLU A 288 -11.36 13.46 12.01
CA GLU A 288 -12.64 13.58 11.30
C GLU A 288 -13.27 14.97 11.42
N ASN A 289 -12.81 15.81 12.36
CA ASN A 289 -13.28 17.19 12.53
C ASN A 289 -12.32 18.23 11.95
N SER A 290 -11.25 17.80 11.27
CA SER A 290 -10.26 18.71 10.70
C SER A 290 -10.80 19.47 9.48
N ALA A 291 -10.34 20.70 9.31
CA ALA A 291 -10.64 21.48 8.10
C ALA A 291 -9.98 20.84 6.86
N GLU A 292 -8.85 20.17 7.07
CA GLU A 292 -8.08 19.45 6.07
C GLU A 292 -8.86 18.26 5.51
N LEU A 293 -9.50 17.43 6.36
CA LEU A 293 -10.38 16.37 5.87
C LEU A 293 -11.55 16.95 5.08
N ALA A 294 -12.21 17.99 5.59
CA ALA A 294 -13.32 18.64 4.89
C ALA A 294 -12.91 19.19 3.51
N ALA A 295 -11.69 19.72 3.38
CA ALA A 295 -11.14 20.18 2.11
C ALA A 295 -10.84 19.03 1.13
N VAL A 296 -10.31 17.91 1.63
CA VAL A 296 -10.07 16.68 0.84
C VAL A 296 -11.40 16.14 0.30
N GLU A 297 -12.41 16.02 1.15
CA GLU A 297 -13.74 15.53 0.77
C GLU A 297 -14.44 16.48 -0.22
N ALA A 298 -14.34 17.79 -0.01
CA ALA A 298 -14.87 18.79 -0.94
C ALA A 298 -14.20 18.72 -2.32
N ALA A 299 -12.94 18.24 -2.40
CA ALA A 299 -12.23 18.00 -3.64
C ALA A 299 -12.56 16.64 -4.30
N GLY A 300 -13.50 15.87 -3.73
CA GLY A 300 -13.94 14.58 -4.27
C GLY A 300 -13.00 13.41 -3.96
N TRP A 301 -12.20 13.55 -2.90
CA TRP A 301 -11.32 12.49 -2.39
C TRP A 301 -11.87 11.90 -1.09
N GLU A 302 -11.67 10.61 -0.91
CA GLU A 302 -11.94 9.91 0.35
C GLU A 302 -10.64 9.60 1.09
N VAL A 303 -10.74 9.41 2.41
CA VAL A 303 -9.62 9.02 3.27
C VAL A 303 -9.83 7.59 3.74
N ALA A 304 -8.86 6.72 3.45
CA ALA A 304 -8.94 5.31 3.80
C ALA A 304 -9.00 5.08 5.32
N ARG A 305 -9.67 3.98 5.68
CA ARG A 305 -9.67 3.40 7.02
C ARG A 305 -9.54 1.89 6.93
N ASP A 306 -8.97 1.28 7.95
CA ASP A 306 -8.87 -0.17 8.03
C ASP A 306 -10.27 -0.79 8.02
N GLY A 307 -10.43 -1.85 7.23
CA GLY A 307 -11.70 -2.53 6.99
C GLY A 307 -12.59 -1.91 5.90
N MET A 308 -12.18 -0.79 5.28
CA MET A 308 -12.93 -0.20 4.15
C MET A 308 -12.98 -1.18 2.96
N GLU A 309 -14.19 -1.43 2.44
CA GLU A 309 -14.42 -2.36 1.34
C GLU A 309 -15.04 -1.66 0.11
N MET A 310 -14.71 -2.17 -1.07
CA MET A 310 -15.14 -1.66 -2.37
C MET A 310 -15.38 -2.83 -3.32
N GLU A 311 -16.34 -2.67 -4.23
CA GLU A 311 -16.67 -3.66 -5.25
C GLU A 311 -16.70 -3.01 -6.64
N PHE A 312 -16.11 -3.69 -7.63
CA PHE A 312 -15.92 -3.24 -9.02
C PHE A 312 -16.25 -4.33 -10.04
#